data_AF-A0A8H4UYS4-F1
#
_entry.id   AF-A0A8H4UYS4-F1
#
_cell.length_a   1.000
_cell.length_b   1.000
_cell.length_c   1.000
_cell.angle_alpha   90.00
_cell.angle_beta   90.00
_cell.angle_gamma   90.00
#
_symmetry.space_group_name_H-M   'P 1'
#
loop_
_entity.id
_entity.type
_entity.pdbx_description
1 polymer ?
#
loop_
_entity_poly.entity_id
_entity_poly.type
_entity_poly.pdbx_seq_one_letter_code
_entity_poly.pdbx_strand_id
1 'polypeptide(L)'
;MAADGSQKMGVEIKGASQEGDDPSLRALDDLEASPGEKPIDTAIGSVEDVYTIDSDNSPFPEVRANVPNTDDPSMPVNTLRMWLVGIIFTMVGTGINQFFSMRYPSVTISSLVAQLLAFPVGTALARILPVKTVRLFGRWDVTINPDHYFNIKEHCVVTIMSNLAFGPSWATDIIQAQVAPTFFDMKNPVSYQFLLGLTMQLFGLGMA
;
A
#
# COMPACT_ATOMS: atom_id res chain seq x y z
N MET A 1 25.68 -56.71 -2.74
CA MET A 1 26.86 -56.90 -1.86
C MET A 1 27.95 -56.01 -2.46
N ALA A 2 27.90 -54.71 -2.17
CA ALA A 2 28.73 -54.00 -1.16
C ALA A 2 30.15 -53.77 -1.72
N ALA A 3 30.86 -52.64 -1.61
CA ALA A 3 30.74 -51.40 -0.83
C ALA A 3 31.62 -50.33 -1.57
N ASP A 4 31.30 -49.03 -1.52
CA ASP A 4 31.88 -48.00 -0.61
C ASP A 4 33.33 -47.55 -0.91
N GLY A 5 33.54 -46.22 -0.87
CA GLY A 5 34.71 -45.69 -0.14
C GLY A 5 35.80 -44.93 -0.91
N SER A 6 35.59 -43.61 -1.04
CA SER A 6 36.52 -42.53 -0.64
C SER A 6 37.93 -42.40 -1.25
N GLN A 7 38.24 -41.21 -1.78
CA GLN A 7 39.48 -40.52 -1.41
C GLN A 7 39.39 -38.99 -1.62
N LYS A 8 39.64 -38.26 -0.52
CA LYS A 8 39.75 -36.81 -0.40
C LYS A 8 41.18 -36.35 -0.77
N MET A 9 41.32 -35.14 -1.30
CA MET A 9 42.60 -34.41 -1.37
C MET A 9 42.38 -33.03 -0.75
N GLY A 10 43.18 -32.67 0.26
CA GLY A 10 43.02 -31.47 1.07
C GLY A 10 44.02 -30.37 0.76
N VAL A 11 43.96 -29.29 1.54
CA VAL A 11 45.10 -28.41 1.88
C VAL A 11 44.92 -27.95 3.33
N GLU A 12 45.96 -28.18 4.14
CA GLU A 12 46.14 -27.80 5.55
C GLU A 12 47.10 -26.59 5.60
N ILE A 13 46.85 -25.57 6.43
CA ILE A 13 47.91 -24.77 7.04
C ILE A 13 47.58 -24.49 8.52
N LYS A 14 48.65 -24.45 9.30
CA LYS A 14 48.85 -24.85 10.68
C LYS A 14 49.29 -23.64 11.53
N GLY A 15 48.65 -23.44 12.69
CA GLY A 15 49.24 -23.01 13.98
C GLY A 15 49.77 -21.58 14.17
N ALA A 16 49.29 -20.92 15.24
CA ALA A 16 50.08 -20.10 16.19
C ALA A 16 49.16 -19.78 17.39
N SER A 17 49.29 -20.51 18.49
CA SER A 17 49.91 -20.07 19.76
C SER A 17 48.89 -19.50 20.75
N GLN A 18 48.67 -20.23 21.84
CA GLN A 18 48.03 -19.74 23.05
C GLN A 18 48.92 -18.69 23.71
N GLU A 19 48.39 -17.50 24.00
CA GLU A 19 49.07 -16.48 24.80
C GLU A 19 48.07 -15.85 25.78
N GLY A 20 48.55 -15.58 27.00
CA GLY A 20 47.80 -15.52 28.27
C GLY A 20 46.55 -14.63 28.36
N ASP A 21 45.57 -15.12 29.12
CA ASP A 21 44.42 -14.39 29.67
C ASP A 21 44.92 -13.35 30.69
N ASP A 22 45.17 -12.10 30.26
CA ASP A 22 45.46 -10.97 31.18
C ASP A 22 44.13 -10.25 31.55
N PRO A 23 43.71 -10.30 32.82
CA PRO A 23 42.44 -9.71 33.27
C PRO A 23 42.41 -8.18 33.22
N SER A 24 43.55 -7.50 33.01
CA SER A 24 43.61 -6.04 32.93
C SER A 24 43.16 -5.47 31.57
N LEU A 25 43.20 -6.27 30.49
CA LEU A 25 42.72 -5.88 29.16
C LEU A 25 41.19 -5.88 29.08
N ARG A 26 40.51 -6.81 29.78
CA ARG A 26 39.03 -6.84 29.88
C ARG A 26 38.45 -5.57 30.52
N ALA A 27 39.16 -5.00 31.50
CA ALA A 27 38.68 -3.82 32.21
C ALA A 27 38.76 -2.52 31.38
N LEU A 28 39.51 -2.52 30.27
CA LEU A 28 39.58 -1.38 29.36
C LEU A 28 38.51 -1.46 28.27
N ASP A 29 38.14 -2.66 27.82
CA ASP A 29 37.01 -2.89 26.90
C ASP A 29 35.66 -2.49 27.52
N ASP A 30 35.51 -2.62 28.83
CA ASP A 30 34.28 -2.27 29.55
C ASP A 30 34.07 -0.75 29.73
N LEU A 31 35.10 0.07 29.47
CA LEU A 31 35.08 1.53 29.68
C LEU A 31 34.81 2.36 28.41
N GLU A 32 34.80 1.75 27.22
CA GLU A 32 34.49 2.42 25.96
C GLU A 32 33.02 2.30 25.51
N ALA A 33 32.12 1.80 26.37
CA ALA A 33 30.68 1.77 26.07
C ALA A 33 30.04 3.17 26.18
N SER A 34 30.29 4.02 25.19
CA SER A 34 29.58 5.29 24.98
C SER A 34 28.12 5.03 24.56
N PRO A 35 27.12 5.82 25.01
CA PRO A 35 25.69 5.53 24.77
C PRO A 35 25.20 5.72 23.32
N GLY A 36 26.10 5.83 22.34
CA GLY A 36 25.81 6.25 20.96
C GLY A 36 25.95 5.19 19.87
N GLU A 37 26.54 4.02 20.14
CA GLU A 37 26.85 3.00 19.10
C GLU A 37 25.73 1.98 18.83
N LYS A 38 24.77 1.83 19.76
CA LYS A 38 23.68 0.85 19.64
C LYS A 38 22.70 1.03 18.45
N PRO A 39 22.45 2.22 17.87
CA PRO A 39 21.53 2.31 16.74
C PRO A 39 22.12 1.79 15.43
N ILE A 40 23.46 1.80 15.30
CA ILE A 40 24.13 1.39 14.05
C ILE A 40 24.27 -0.13 14.00
N ASP A 41 24.65 -0.77 15.11
CA ASP A 41 24.76 -2.22 15.20
C ASP A 41 23.40 -2.93 15.14
N THR A 42 22.33 -2.31 15.65
CA THR A 42 20.97 -2.85 15.50
C THR A 42 20.49 -2.76 14.04
N ALA A 43 20.87 -1.69 13.32
CA ALA A 43 20.55 -1.53 11.91
C ALA A 43 21.35 -2.50 11.03
N ILE A 44 22.66 -2.68 11.31
CA ILE A 44 23.56 -3.58 10.56
C ILE A 44 23.28 -5.05 10.89
N GLY A 45 22.97 -5.41 12.13
CA GLY A 45 22.65 -6.78 12.53
C GLY A 45 21.43 -7.36 11.81
N SER A 46 20.49 -6.50 11.39
CA SER A 46 19.34 -6.90 10.56
C SER A 46 19.67 -7.14 9.08
N VAL A 47 20.87 -6.75 8.61
CA VAL A 47 21.35 -6.90 7.22
C VAL A 47 22.04 -8.25 7.02
N GLU A 48 22.72 -8.78 8.05
CA GLU A 48 23.51 -10.03 7.97
C GLU A 48 22.71 -11.32 8.15
N ASP A 49 21.46 -11.24 8.57
CA ASP A 49 20.56 -12.40 8.56
C ASP A 49 20.25 -12.81 7.10
N VAL A 50 20.85 -13.93 6.69
CA VAL A 50 20.56 -14.59 5.41
C VAL A 50 19.27 -15.40 5.58
N TYR A 51 18.17 -14.79 5.18
CA TYR A 51 16.86 -15.43 5.15
C TYR A 51 16.72 -16.34 3.93
N THR A 52 16.11 -17.51 4.11
CA THR A 52 15.77 -18.42 3.00
C THR A 52 14.51 -17.94 2.27
N ILE A 53 14.29 -18.42 1.04
CA ILE A 53 13.08 -18.07 0.25
C ILE A 53 11.78 -18.44 0.99
N ASP A 54 11.83 -19.48 1.84
CA ASP A 54 10.69 -19.95 2.62
C ASP A 54 10.46 -19.17 3.93
N SER A 55 11.30 -18.17 4.24
CA SER A 55 11.12 -17.36 5.44
C SER A 55 10.12 -16.24 5.18
N ASP A 56 9.44 -15.78 6.25
CA ASP A 56 8.53 -14.64 6.15
C ASP A 56 9.22 -13.36 5.70
N ASN A 57 10.55 -13.25 5.86
CA ASN A 57 11.31 -12.04 5.56
C ASN A 57 12.01 -12.12 4.19
N SER A 58 12.19 -10.98 3.53
CA SER A 58 12.81 -10.98 2.20
C SER A 58 14.30 -11.36 2.30
N PRO A 59 14.81 -12.27 1.43
CA PRO A 59 16.24 -12.58 1.36
C PRO A 59 17.09 -11.38 0.91
N PHE A 60 16.47 -10.40 0.23
CA PHE A 60 17.16 -9.21 -0.26
C PHE A 60 17.04 -8.06 0.74
N PRO A 61 18.16 -7.55 1.29
CA PRO A 61 18.13 -6.48 2.29
C PRO A 61 17.53 -5.18 1.75
N GLU A 62 17.66 -4.90 0.45
CA GLU A 62 17.07 -3.72 -0.20
C GLU A 62 15.54 -3.75 -0.16
N VAL A 63 14.94 -4.93 -0.21
CA VAL A 63 13.49 -5.11 -0.14
C VAL A 63 13.00 -4.98 1.31
N ARG A 64 13.75 -5.54 2.27
CA ARG A 64 13.44 -5.44 3.71
C ARG A 64 13.47 -4.00 4.22
N ALA A 65 14.38 -3.19 3.70
CA ALA A 65 14.51 -1.79 4.11
C ALA A 65 13.30 -0.93 3.70
N ASN A 66 12.56 -1.33 2.66
CA ASN A 66 11.47 -0.52 2.10
C ASN A 66 10.10 -0.83 2.72
N VAL A 67 9.88 -2.05 3.23
CA VAL A 67 8.59 -2.48 3.76
C VAL A 67 8.78 -3.30 5.04
N PRO A 68 8.21 -2.86 6.18
CA PRO A 68 8.19 -3.67 7.38
C PRO A 68 7.43 -4.99 7.14
N ASN A 69 7.99 -6.11 7.58
CA ASN A 69 7.35 -7.42 7.44
C ASN A 69 6.17 -7.64 8.41
N THR A 70 6.01 -6.76 9.39
CA THR A 70 4.98 -6.86 10.41
C THR A 70 3.87 -5.84 10.16
N ASP A 71 2.62 -6.30 10.11
CA ASP A 71 1.44 -5.43 10.09
C ASP A 71 0.95 -5.14 11.53
N ASP A 72 0.43 -3.93 11.75
CA ASP A 72 -0.25 -3.55 12.98
C ASP A 72 -1.77 -3.64 12.81
N PRO A 73 -2.45 -4.66 13.39
CA PRO A 73 -3.89 -4.84 13.25
C PRO A 73 -4.72 -3.81 14.04
N SER A 74 -4.13 -3.04 14.95
CA SER A 74 -4.85 -2.04 15.75
C SER A 74 -5.12 -0.73 15.01
N MET A 75 -4.45 -0.54 13.87
CA MET A 75 -4.47 0.70 13.12
C MET A 75 -5.82 0.91 12.40
N PRO A 76 -6.50 2.07 12.56
CA PRO A 76 -7.82 2.29 12.01
C PRO A 76 -7.78 2.42 10.49
N VAL A 77 -8.66 1.66 9.81
CA VAL A 77 -8.78 1.66 8.33
C VAL A 77 -10.08 2.32 7.87
N ASN A 78 -11.18 2.03 8.57
CA ASN A 78 -12.52 2.50 8.21
C ASN A 78 -12.86 3.81 8.93
N THR A 79 -12.42 4.95 8.37
CA THR A 79 -12.63 6.27 8.96
C THR A 79 -13.42 7.18 8.03
N LEU A 80 -14.13 8.16 8.60
CA LEU A 80 -14.92 9.11 7.82
C LEU A 80 -14.04 9.94 6.86
N ARG A 81 -12.84 10.34 7.30
CA ARG A 81 -11.90 11.09 6.45
C ARG A 81 -11.44 10.28 5.23
N MET A 82 -11.20 8.98 5.38
CA MET A 82 -10.85 8.08 4.27
C MET A 82 -11.99 8.04 3.24
N TRP A 83 -13.22 7.86 3.70
CA TRP A 83 -14.40 7.86 2.81
C TRP A 83 -14.58 9.20 2.09
N LEU A 84 -14.46 10.32 2.79
CA LEU A 84 -14.59 11.64 2.18
C LEU A 84 -13.55 11.86 1.08
N VAL A 85 -12.27 11.60 1.37
CA VAL A 85 -11.19 11.74 0.38
C VAL A 85 -11.41 10.77 -0.77
N GLY A 86 -11.64 9.49 -0.49
CA GLY A 86 -11.85 8.46 -1.50
C GLY A 86 -13.00 8.78 -2.45
N ILE A 87 -14.16 9.19 -1.92
CA ILE A 87 -15.34 9.55 -2.72
C ILE A 87 -15.06 10.80 -3.58
N ILE A 88 -14.44 11.84 -3.02
CA ILE A 88 -14.13 13.07 -3.76
C ILE A 88 -13.16 12.79 -4.90
N PHE A 89 -12.06 12.07 -4.63
CA PHE A 89 -11.08 11.72 -5.66
C PHE A 89 -11.68 10.83 -6.74
N THR A 90 -12.51 9.86 -6.35
CA THR A 90 -13.24 8.99 -7.28
C THR A 90 -14.17 9.81 -8.17
N MET A 91 -15.02 10.66 -7.59
CA MET A 91 -16.00 11.46 -8.33
C MET A 91 -15.32 12.43 -9.30
N VAL A 92 -14.30 13.15 -8.84
CA VAL A 92 -13.57 14.13 -9.65
C VAL A 92 -12.75 13.43 -10.73
N GLY A 93 -12.00 12.39 -10.37
CA GLY A 93 -11.12 11.70 -11.32
C GLY A 93 -11.87 10.96 -12.42
N THR A 94 -12.89 10.18 -12.05
CA THR A 94 -13.77 9.52 -13.03
C THR A 94 -14.51 10.56 -13.87
N GLY A 95 -15.01 11.64 -13.27
CA GLY A 95 -15.68 12.71 -14.01
C GLY A 95 -14.78 13.37 -15.06
N ILE A 96 -13.54 13.66 -14.71
CA ILE A 96 -12.56 14.23 -15.65
C ILE A 96 -12.21 13.23 -16.76
N ASN A 97 -11.95 11.97 -16.42
CA ASN A 97 -11.67 10.92 -17.40
C ASN A 97 -12.84 10.72 -18.37
N GLN A 98 -14.06 10.71 -17.84
CA GLN A 98 -15.27 10.54 -18.63
C GLN A 98 -15.57 11.77 -19.51
N PHE A 99 -15.18 12.97 -19.08
CA PHE A 99 -15.32 14.16 -19.90
C PHE A 99 -14.35 14.15 -21.10
N PHE A 100 -13.09 13.76 -20.86
CA PHE A 100 -12.07 13.72 -21.91
C PHE A 100 -12.17 12.49 -22.83
N SER A 101 -12.89 11.44 -22.44
CA SER A 101 -13.10 10.26 -23.29
C SER A 101 -13.88 10.58 -24.58
N MET A 102 -14.76 11.58 -24.54
CA MET A 102 -15.58 11.99 -25.68
C MET A 102 -14.82 12.89 -26.68
N ARG A 103 -13.60 13.30 -26.38
CA ARG A 103 -12.78 14.16 -27.24
C ARG A 103 -11.69 13.35 -27.94
N TYR A 104 -11.46 13.64 -29.21
CA TYR A 104 -10.31 13.12 -29.95
C TYR A 104 -9.23 14.21 -30.08
N PRO A 105 -7.97 13.96 -29.66
CA PRO A 105 -7.46 12.78 -28.96
C PRO A 105 -7.97 12.71 -27.51
N SER A 106 -8.18 11.48 -26.99
CA SER A 106 -8.63 11.28 -25.62
C SER A 106 -7.44 11.36 -24.65
N VAL A 107 -7.67 11.99 -23.49
CA VAL A 107 -6.67 12.12 -22.43
C VAL A 107 -7.21 11.40 -21.20
N THR A 108 -6.43 10.46 -20.66
CA THR A 108 -6.78 9.71 -19.45
C THR A 108 -5.82 10.05 -18.32
N ILE A 109 -6.38 10.34 -17.15
CA ILE A 109 -5.63 10.57 -15.92
C ILE A 109 -5.48 9.23 -15.21
N SER A 110 -4.23 8.87 -14.89
CA SER A 110 -3.92 7.67 -14.11
C SER A 110 -4.27 7.85 -12.64
N SER A 111 -4.66 6.74 -11.99
CA SER A 111 -4.87 6.70 -10.54
C SER A 111 -3.63 7.06 -9.73
N LEU A 112 -2.44 7.01 -10.33
CA LEU A 112 -1.19 7.48 -9.70
C LEU A 112 -1.26 8.97 -9.30
N VAL A 113 -1.95 9.80 -10.08
CA VAL A 113 -2.12 11.22 -9.74
C VAL A 113 -2.98 11.35 -8.48
N ALA A 114 -4.03 10.54 -8.36
CA ALA A 114 -4.84 10.49 -7.15
C ALA A 114 -4.04 9.97 -5.95
N GLN A 115 -3.21 8.93 -6.14
CA GLN A 115 -2.33 8.40 -5.09
C GLN A 115 -1.36 9.48 -4.54
N LEU A 116 -0.74 10.26 -5.43
CA LEU A 116 0.18 11.32 -5.06
C LEU A 116 -0.52 12.45 -4.30
N LEU A 117 -1.72 12.84 -4.74
CA LEU A 117 -2.49 13.92 -4.14
C LEU A 117 -3.24 13.50 -2.86
N ALA A 118 -3.59 12.22 -2.73
CA ALA A 118 -4.31 11.69 -1.58
C ALA A 118 -3.53 11.89 -0.27
N PHE A 119 -2.20 11.78 -0.30
CA PHE A 119 -1.37 11.94 0.90
C PHE A 119 -1.39 13.38 1.47
N PRO A 120 -1.07 14.45 0.72
CA PRO A 120 -1.12 15.81 1.26
C PRO A 120 -2.57 16.23 1.60
N VAL A 121 -3.57 15.83 0.80
CA VAL A 121 -4.98 16.15 1.08
C VAL A 121 -5.49 15.43 2.32
N GLY A 122 -5.19 14.13 2.46
CA GLY A 122 -5.55 13.34 3.64
C GLY A 122 -4.90 13.87 4.91
N THR A 123 -3.63 14.27 4.84
CA THR A 123 -2.91 14.89 5.97
C THR A 123 -3.51 16.25 6.35
N ALA A 124 -3.87 17.08 5.37
CA ALA A 124 -4.54 18.35 5.62
C ALA A 124 -5.91 18.13 6.30
N LEU A 125 -6.70 17.18 5.80
CA LEU A 125 -8.02 16.86 6.35
C LEU A 125 -7.94 16.30 7.78
N ALA A 126 -6.94 15.45 8.06
CA ALA A 126 -6.70 14.88 9.40
C ALA A 126 -6.36 15.96 10.45
N ARG A 127 -5.72 17.07 10.04
CA ARG A 127 -5.45 18.22 10.92
C ARG A 127 -6.64 19.15 11.11
N ILE A 128 -7.50 19.27 10.10
CA ILE A 128 -8.69 20.15 10.15
C ILE A 128 -9.82 19.51 10.96
N LEU A 129 -9.96 18.19 10.92
CA LEU A 129 -11.04 17.49 11.61
C LEU A 129 -10.79 17.38 13.12
N PRO A 130 -11.80 17.68 13.97
CA PRO A 130 -11.68 17.49 15.41
C PRO A 130 -11.67 15.99 15.78
N VAL A 131 -10.74 15.59 16.67
CA VAL A 131 -10.65 14.22 17.20
C VAL A 131 -11.80 13.96 18.16
N LYS A 132 -12.87 13.35 17.64
CA LYS A 132 -14.09 13.02 18.39
C LYS A 132 -14.70 11.73 17.88
N THR A 133 -15.20 10.93 18.82
CA THR A 133 -16.09 9.79 18.55
C THR A 133 -17.49 10.20 18.96
N VAL A 134 -18.43 10.16 18.01
CA VAL A 134 -19.83 10.52 18.24
C VAL A 134 -20.67 9.26 18.16
N ARG A 135 -21.50 9.03 19.18
CA ARG A 135 -22.45 7.93 19.21
C ARG A 135 -23.69 8.29 18.38
N LEU A 136 -23.73 7.81 17.14
CA LEU A 136 -24.84 7.98 16.22
C LEU A 136 -26.01 7.06 16.64
N PHE A 137 -27.21 7.63 16.73
CA PHE A 137 -28.46 6.92 17.09
C PHE A 137 -28.41 6.09 18.38
N GLY A 138 -27.55 6.46 19.33
CA GLY A 138 -27.44 5.79 20.64
C GLY A 138 -26.84 4.38 20.62
N ARG A 139 -26.45 3.85 19.45
CA ARG A 139 -25.92 2.48 19.28
C ARG A 139 -24.65 2.37 18.43
N TRP A 140 -24.40 3.32 17.54
CA TRP A 140 -23.32 3.23 16.56
C TRP A 140 -22.23 4.24 16.94
N ASP A 141 -21.08 3.77 17.38
CA ASP A 141 -19.95 4.64 17.69
C ASP A 141 -19.23 5.01 16.39
N VAL A 142 -19.44 6.25 15.90
CA VAL A 142 -18.80 6.77 14.69
C VAL A 142 -17.64 7.66 15.10
N THR A 143 -16.43 7.15 14.89
CA THR A 143 -15.20 7.92 15.08
C THR A 143 -15.03 8.89 13.90
N ILE A 144 -15.25 10.19 14.15
CA ILE A 144 -15.13 11.24 13.12
C ILE A 144 -13.66 11.38 12.70
N ASN A 145 -12.77 11.41 13.69
CA ASN A 145 -11.34 11.46 13.45
C ASN A 145 -10.61 10.69 14.57
N PRO A 146 -9.88 9.60 14.27
CA PRO A 146 -9.15 8.83 15.28
C PRO A 146 -7.91 9.57 15.79
N ASP A 147 -7.16 10.21 14.88
CA ASP A 147 -5.89 10.88 15.15
C ASP A 147 -5.67 12.06 14.19
N HIS A 148 -4.58 12.80 14.35
CA HIS A 148 -4.21 13.90 13.45
C HIS A 148 -3.24 13.50 12.34
N TYR A 149 -2.85 12.24 12.28
CA TYR A 149 -1.95 11.69 11.26
C TYR A 149 -2.76 10.92 10.22
N PHE A 150 -2.30 10.96 8.98
CA PHE A 150 -2.92 10.18 7.91
C PHE A 150 -2.23 8.83 7.82
N ASN A 151 -3.01 7.77 7.99
CA ASN A 151 -2.50 6.41 8.10
C ASN A 151 -2.15 5.83 6.70
N ILE A 152 -1.10 5.01 6.62
CA ILE A 152 -0.77 4.21 5.44
C ILE A 152 -1.95 3.32 4.98
N LYS A 153 -2.73 2.75 5.91
CA LYS A 153 -3.89 1.91 5.55
C LYS A 153 -5.00 2.72 4.90
N GLU A 154 -5.27 3.92 5.42
CA GLU A 154 -6.28 4.82 4.83
C GLU A 154 -5.83 5.33 3.46
N HIS A 155 -4.56 5.69 3.31
CA HIS A 155 -3.97 6.08 2.02
C HIS A 155 -4.07 4.94 0.99
N CYS A 156 -3.77 3.72 1.41
CA CYS A 156 -3.91 2.52 0.59
C CYS A 156 -5.34 2.34 0.10
N VAL A 157 -6.34 2.40 1.00
CA VAL A 157 -7.75 2.26 0.62
C VAL A 157 -8.20 3.35 -0.35
N VAL A 158 -7.85 4.62 -0.12
CA VAL A 158 -8.15 5.72 -1.06
C VAL A 158 -7.54 5.45 -2.44
N THR A 159 -6.33 4.90 -2.49
CA THR A 159 -5.64 4.56 -3.73
C THR A 159 -6.35 3.42 -4.46
N ILE A 160 -6.76 2.37 -3.76
CA ILE A 160 -7.54 1.26 -4.32
C ILE A 160 -8.87 1.77 -4.89
N MET A 161 -9.61 2.60 -4.14
CA MET A 161 -10.86 3.20 -4.60
C MET A 161 -10.67 4.00 -5.90
N SER A 162 -9.62 4.82 -5.95
CA SER A 162 -9.30 5.64 -7.13
C SER A 162 -8.92 4.76 -8.33
N ASN A 163 -8.15 3.70 -8.11
CA ASN A 163 -7.75 2.77 -9.16
C ASN A 163 -8.95 2.05 -9.78
N LEU A 164 -9.88 1.56 -8.95
CA LEU A 164 -11.10 0.90 -9.40
C LEU A 164 -12.04 1.84 -10.16
N ALA A 165 -12.10 3.12 -9.77
CA ALA A 165 -13.07 4.05 -10.33
C ALA A 165 -12.62 4.74 -11.62
N PHE A 166 -11.32 4.95 -11.83
CA PHE A 166 -10.81 5.78 -12.94
C PHE A 166 -10.94 5.12 -14.31
N GLY A 167 -11.26 3.81 -14.35
CA GLY A 167 -11.51 3.09 -15.59
C GLY A 167 -12.72 3.66 -16.35
N PRO A 168 -12.64 3.78 -17.69
CA PRO A 168 -13.77 4.22 -18.49
C PRO A 168 -14.91 3.20 -18.40
N SER A 169 -16.15 3.69 -18.29
CA SER A 169 -17.32 2.80 -18.28
C SER A 169 -17.71 2.42 -19.70
N TRP A 170 -17.72 1.12 -19.99
CA TRP A 170 -18.20 0.56 -21.27
C TRP A 170 -19.67 0.87 -21.56
N ALA A 171 -20.45 1.22 -20.53
CA ALA A 171 -21.83 1.68 -20.72
C ALA A 171 -21.89 2.94 -21.59
N THR A 172 -20.86 3.80 -21.55
CA THR A 172 -20.79 5.02 -22.34
C THR A 172 -20.83 4.72 -23.83
N ASP A 173 -20.03 3.76 -24.30
CA ASP A 173 -19.92 3.42 -25.71
C ASP A 173 -21.25 2.86 -26.24
N ILE A 174 -21.94 2.06 -25.42
CA ILE A 174 -23.26 1.51 -25.73
C ILE A 174 -24.29 2.63 -25.83
N ILE A 175 -24.32 3.55 -24.87
CA ILE A 175 -25.26 4.69 -24.87
C ILE A 175 -24.99 5.59 -26.08
N GLN A 176 -23.73 5.86 -26.40
CA GLN A 176 -23.36 6.67 -27.57
C GLN A 176 -23.80 6.01 -28.87
N ALA A 177 -23.59 4.69 -29.04
CA ALA A 177 -24.08 3.97 -30.21
C ALA A 177 -25.62 3.96 -30.31
N GLN A 178 -26.32 3.87 -29.18
CA GLN A 178 -27.79 3.86 -29.17
C GLN A 178 -28.40 5.23 -29.51
N VAL A 179 -27.84 6.31 -28.97
CA VAL A 179 -28.39 7.68 -29.10
C VAL A 179 -27.92 8.36 -30.39
N ALA A 180 -26.76 7.98 -30.92
CA ALA A 180 -26.21 8.63 -32.10
C ALA A 180 -27.08 8.37 -33.36
N PRO A 181 -27.44 9.42 -34.11
CA PRO A 181 -28.35 9.34 -35.26
C PRO A 181 -27.76 8.58 -36.45
N THR A 182 -26.43 8.41 -36.47
CA THR A 182 -25.72 7.62 -37.49
C THR A 182 -25.82 6.11 -37.25
N PHE A 183 -26.19 5.70 -36.03
CA PHE A 183 -26.26 4.29 -35.64
C PHE A 183 -27.72 3.88 -35.44
N PHE A 184 -28.23 3.84 -34.19
CA PHE A 184 -29.56 3.29 -33.89
C PHE A 184 -30.66 4.34 -33.67
N ASP A 185 -30.31 5.63 -33.54
CA ASP A 185 -31.25 6.76 -33.38
C ASP A 185 -32.38 6.53 -32.34
N MET A 186 -32.04 5.89 -31.21
CA MET A 186 -33.00 5.58 -30.15
C MET A 186 -33.03 6.67 -29.07
N LYS A 187 -34.24 7.14 -28.74
CA LYS A 187 -34.46 8.08 -27.63
C LYS A 187 -34.48 7.33 -26.30
N ASN A 188 -33.31 7.23 -25.68
CA ASN A 188 -33.16 6.57 -24.38
C ASN A 188 -33.33 7.55 -23.21
N PRO A 189 -34.23 7.28 -22.24
CA PRO A 189 -34.40 8.14 -21.08
C PRO A 189 -33.16 8.12 -20.18
N VAL A 190 -32.92 9.21 -19.44
CA VAL A 190 -31.77 9.35 -18.53
C VAL A 190 -31.74 8.25 -17.46
N SER A 191 -32.91 7.83 -16.97
CA SER A 191 -33.02 6.74 -16.00
C SER A 191 -32.49 5.41 -16.54
N TYR A 192 -32.75 5.10 -17.82
CA TYR A 192 -32.22 3.90 -18.47
C TYR A 192 -30.69 3.96 -18.57
N GLN A 193 -30.13 5.11 -18.97
CA GLN A 193 -28.68 5.31 -19.08
C GLN A 193 -27.98 5.11 -17.73
N PHE A 194 -28.57 5.66 -16.66
CA PHE A 194 -28.06 5.50 -15.31
C PHE A 194 -28.15 4.04 -14.83
N LEU A 195 -29.30 3.39 -15.01
CA LEU A 195 -29.50 1.98 -14.62
C LEU A 195 -28.60 1.03 -15.39
N LEU A 196 -28.36 1.30 -16.69
CA LEU A 196 -27.45 0.52 -17.52
C LEU A 196 -26.01 0.62 -16.99
N GLY A 197 -25.54 1.84 -16.72
CA GLY A 197 -24.20 2.06 -16.13
C GLY A 197 -24.05 1.40 -14.76
N LEU A 198 -25.05 1.56 -13.88
CA LEU A 198 -25.04 0.96 -12.54
C LEU A 198 -25.02 -0.57 -12.62
N THR A 199 -25.82 -1.18 -13.50
CA THR A 199 -25.87 -2.64 -13.65
C THR A 199 -24.54 -3.19 -14.16
N MET A 200 -23.91 -2.55 -15.13
CA MET A 200 -22.59 -2.98 -15.64
C MET A 200 -21.52 -2.91 -14.56
N GLN A 201 -21.53 -1.86 -13.74
CA GLN A 201 -20.54 -1.71 -12.68
C GLN A 201 -20.75 -2.68 -11.52
N LEU A 202 -22.01 -2.94 -11.13
CA LEU A 202 -22.33 -3.96 -10.14
C LEU A 202 -22.05 -5.37 -10.64
N PHE A 203 -22.33 -5.65 -11.92
CA PHE A 203 -22.03 -6.96 -12.52
C PHE A 203 -20.53 -7.22 -12.59
N GLY A 204 -19.74 -6.21 -12.98
CA GLY A 204 -18.28 -6.30 -13.00
C GLY A 204 -17.68 -6.56 -11.61
N LEU A 205 -18.11 -5.79 -10.60
CA LEU A 205 -17.62 -5.97 -9.23
C LEU A 205 -18.17 -7.24 -8.55
N GLY A 206 -19.34 -7.73 -8.96
CA GLY A 206 -19.97 -8.91 -8.36
C GLY A 206 -19.43 -10.26 -8.86
N MET A 207 -18.74 -10.29 -10.01
CA MET A 207 -18.08 -11.49 -10.52
C MET A 207 -16.59 -11.60 -10.12
N ALA A 208 -15.99 -10.52 -9.62
CA ALA A 208 -14.61 -10.47 -9.14
C ALA A 208 -14.49 -11.11 -7.76
#